data_AF-A0A937C001-F1
#
_entry.id   AF-A0A937C001-F1
#
_cell.length_a   1.000
_cell.length_b   1.000
_cell.length_c   1.000
_cell.angle_alpha   90.00
_cell.angle_beta   90.00
_cell.angle_gamma   90.00
#
_symmetry.space_group_name_H-M   'P 1'
#
loop_
_entity.id
_entity.type
_entity.pdbx_description
1 polymer ?
#
loop_
_entity_poly.entity_id
_entity_poly.type
_entity_poly.pdbx_seq_one_letter_code
_entity_poly.pdbx_strand_id
1 'polypeptide(L)'
;MLPANINLKSWFPALDGLRCLAVLLVIFGHWLPIEPYTVFFRVFLPGTGVNLFFVLSGFLITRILLVQKLNEGVKGWPLFRSFYLRRMLRIFPLYFLVLGLGLVLAVPWPAKPAGSWPVLL
;
A
#
# COMPACT_ATOMS: atom_id res chain seq x y z
N MET A 1 17.36 -32.17 -10.85
CA MET A 1 16.25 -32.28 -11.81
C MET A 1 14.96 -31.97 -11.05
N LEU A 2 14.33 -30.82 -11.28
CA LEU A 2 13.07 -30.45 -10.62
C LEU A 2 11.89 -30.91 -11.50
N PRO A 3 10.85 -31.56 -10.95
CA PRO A 3 9.75 -32.09 -11.74
C PRO A 3 8.92 -30.96 -12.38
N ALA A 4 8.61 -31.12 -13.67
CA ALA A 4 8.06 -30.11 -14.58
C ALA A 4 6.56 -29.78 -14.39
N ASN A 5 5.99 -30.03 -13.21
CA ASN A 5 4.57 -29.74 -12.96
C ASN A 5 4.34 -29.41 -11.48
N ILE A 6 4.78 -28.23 -11.06
CA ILE A 6 4.36 -27.68 -9.77
C ILE A 6 3.20 -26.72 -10.06
N ASN A 7 1.97 -27.18 -9.82
CA ASN A 7 0.77 -26.36 -9.95
C ASN A 7 0.71 -25.37 -8.76
N LEU A 8 1.55 -24.33 -8.81
CA LEU A 8 1.70 -23.34 -7.74
C LEU A 8 0.61 -22.26 -7.76
N LYS A 9 -0.44 -22.41 -8.58
CA LYS A 9 -1.60 -21.50 -8.62
C LYS A 9 -2.54 -21.72 -7.42
N SER A 10 -1.98 -21.82 -6.22
CA SER A 10 -2.74 -21.83 -4.97
C SER A 10 -3.06 -20.40 -4.58
N TRP A 11 -4.30 -19.99 -4.82
CA TRP A 11 -4.87 -18.77 -4.25
C TRP A 11 -4.97 -18.97 -2.74
N PHE A 12 -4.39 -18.06 -1.95
CA PHE A 12 -4.38 -18.17 -0.48
C PHE A 12 -5.32 -17.12 0.11
N PRO A 13 -6.62 -17.41 0.22
CA PRO A 13 -7.60 -16.47 0.76
C PRO A 13 -7.25 -16.03 2.19
N ALA A 14 -6.58 -16.88 2.98
CA ALA A 14 -6.10 -16.52 4.31
C ALA A 14 -5.09 -15.36 4.31
N LEU A 15 -4.21 -15.27 3.29
CA LEU A 15 -3.24 -14.17 3.19
C LEU A 15 -3.93 -12.86 2.81
N ASP A 16 -4.96 -12.92 1.97
CA ASP A 16 -5.77 -11.75 1.64
C ASP A 16 -6.60 -11.28 2.84
N GLY A 17 -7.09 -12.21 3.67
CA GLY A 17 -7.72 -11.91 4.96
C GLY A 17 -6.75 -11.22 5.94
N LEU A 18 -5.52 -11.71 6.06
CA LEU A 18 -4.48 -11.06 6.88
C LEU A 18 -4.10 -9.67 6.38
N ARG A 19 -4.10 -9.45 5.06
CA ARG A 19 -3.89 -8.11 4.49
C ARG A 19 -5.06 -7.17 4.78
N CYS A 20 -6.28 -7.67 4.76
CA CYS A 20 -7.46 -6.91 5.18
C CYS A 20 -7.33 -6.50 6.65
N LEU A 21 -6.97 -7.44 7.53
CA LEU A 21 -6.72 -7.17 8.95
C LEU A 21 -5.62 -6.12 9.13
N ALA A 22 -4.51 -6.24 8.40
CA ALA A 22 -3.42 -5.28 8.44
C ALA A 22 -3.88 -3.84 8.07
N VAL A 23 -4.71 -3.69 7.04
CA VAL A 23 -5.29 -2.39 6.66
C VAL A 23 -6.26 -1.87 7.72
N LEU A 24 -7.09 -2.74 8.30
CA LEU A 24 -7.99 -2.36 9.39
C LEU A 24 -7.23 -1.81 10.59
N LEU A 25 -6.11 -2.43 10.98
CA LEU A 25 -5.25 -1.91 12.05
C LEU A 25 -4.71 -0.50 11.75
N VAL A 26 -4.36 -0.23 10.48
CA VAL A 26 -3.92 1.11 10.05
C VAL A 26 -5.04 2.13 10.14
N ILE A 27 -6.24 1.78 9.68
CA ILE A 27 -7.41 2.66 9.72
C ILE A 27 -7.76 2.95 11.18
N PHE A 28 -7.92 1.92 12.01
CA PHE A 28 -8.27 2.08 13.43
C PHE A 28 -7.21 2.90 14.19
N GLY A 29 -5.92 2.70 13.93
CA GLY A 29 -4.84 3.47 14.55
C GLY A 29 -4.85 4.97 14.20
N HIS A 30 -5.38 5.36 13.04
CA HIS A 30 -5.49 6.77 12.64
C HIS A 30 -6.85 7.40 12.98
N TRP A 31 -7.94 6.62 12.93
CA TRP A 31 -9.31 7.14 13.04
C TRP A 31 -9.90 7.12 14.44
N LEU A 32 -9.43 6.26 15.36
CA LEU A 32 -9.97 6.32 16.71
C LEU A 32 -9.43 7.55 17.46
N PRO A 33 -10.32 8.41 18.02
CA PRO A 33 -9.94 9.49 18.92
C PRO A 33 -9.68 8.93 20.33
N ILE A 34 -8.60 8.15 20.49
CA ILE A 34 -8.24 7.53 21.78
C ILE A 34 -7.32 8.47 22.57
N GLU A 35 -7.89 9.45 23.26
CA GLU A 35 -7.23 10.17 24.35
C GLU A 35 -7.71 9.58 25.69
N PRO A 36 -6.85 9.31 26.69
CA PRO A 36 -5.43 9.69 26.82
C PRO A 36 -4.44 8.54 26.50
N TYR A 37 -4.87 7.44 25.88
CA TYR A 37 -4.03 6.25 25.74
C TYR A 37 -3.09 6.31 24.51
N THR A 38 -1.92 6.91 24.76
CA THR A 38 -0.59 6.41 24.36
C THR A 38 -0.21 6.40 22.87
N VAL A 39 0.99 6.93 22.59
CA VAL A 39 1.79 6.80 21.35
C VAL A 39 1.68 5.41 20.70
N PHE A 40 1.50 4.36 21.49
CA PHE A 40 1.24 3.00 21.03
C PHE A 40 0.09 2.89 20.01
N PHE A 41 -1.11 3.41 20.30
CA PHE A 41 -2.25 3.28 19.40
C PHE A 41 -2.13 4.14 18.15
N ARG A 42 -1.44 5.28 18.27
CA ARG A 42 -1.34 6.30 17.22
C ARG A 42 -0.17 6.08 16.26
N VAL A 43 0.91 5.43 16.72
CA VAL A 43 2.14 5.23 15.95
C VAL A 43 2.44 3.75 15.75
N PHE A 44 2.35 2.94 16.80
CA PHE A 44 2.78 1.54 16.76
C PHE A 44 1.79 0.65 16.00
N LEU A 45 0.49 0.79 16.28
CA LEU A 45 -0.58 0.05 15.60
C LEU A 45 -0.62 0.29 14.08
N PRO A 46 -0.62 1.54 13.58
CA PRO A 46 -0.57 1.77 12.16
C PRO A 46 0.78 1.39 11.55
N GLY A 47 1.91 1.64 12.24
CA GLY A 47 3.23 1.24 11.75
C GLY A 47 3.36 -0.28 11.57
N THR A 48 2.88 -1.06 12.53
CA THR A 48 2.87 -2.52 12.46
C THR A 48 1.92 -3.05 11.39
N GLY A 49 0.72 -2.47 11.25
CA GLY A 49 -0.23 -2.81 10.18
C GLY A 49 0.36 -2.58 8.79
N VAL A 50 1.02 -1.43 8.56
CA VAL A 50 1.70 -1.13 7.30
C VAL A 50 2.81 -2.14 7.02
N ASN A 51 3.66 -2.42 8.01
CA ASN A 51 4.76 -3.39 7.86
C ASN A 51 4.23 -4.78 7.51
N LEU A 52 3.21 -5.27 8.22
CA LEU A 52 2.59 -6.56 7.95
C LEU A 52 1.99 -6.61 6.54
N PHE A 53 1.28 -5.57 6.11
CA PHE A 53 0.72 -5.49 4.77
C PHE A 53 1.81 -5.56 3.69
N PHE A 54 2.93 -4.87 3.88
CA PHE A 54 4.05 -4.88 2.94
C PHE A 54 4.75 -6.24 2.87
N VAL A 55 5.01 -6.87 4.01
CA VAL A 55 5.63 -8.21 4.08
C VAL A 55 4.74 -9.25 3.38
N LEU A 56 3.44 -9.29 3.69
CA LEU A 56 2.50 -10.22 3.06
C LEU A 56 2.37 -9.99 1.55
N SER A 57 2.33 -8.72 1.14
CA SER A 57 2.31 -8.37 -0.28
C SER A 57 3.59 -8.84 -0.97
N GLY A 58 4.76 -8.59 -0.39
CA GLY A 58 6.06 -9.00 -0.92
C GLY A 58 6.21 -10.51 -1.03
N PHE A 59 5.72 -11.26 -0.04
CA PHE A 59 5.66 -12.72 -0.08
C PHE A 59 4.85 -13.23 -1.27
N LEU A 60 3.63 -12.70 -1.45
CA LEU A 60 2.75 -13.12 -2.54
C LEU A 60 3.35 -12.81 -3.92
N ILE A 61 3.97 -11.63 -4.07
CA ILE A 61 4.63 -11.20 -5.31
C ILE A 61 5.80 -12.11 -5.63
N THR A 62 6.70 -12.32 -4.68
CA THR A 62 7.89 -13.17 -4.87
C THR A 62 7.48 -14.59 -5.24
N ARG A 63 6.41 -15.11 -4.63
CA ARG A 63 5.86 -16.42 -4.98
C ARG A 63 5.35 -16.45 -6.42
N ILE A 64 4.54 -15.48 -6.86
CA ILE A 64 4.05 -15.40 -8.24
C ILE A 64 5.21 -15.36 -9.23
N LEU A 65 6.24 -14.55 -8.96
CA LEU A 65 7.44 -14.46 -9.81
C LEU A 65 8.21 -15.77 -9.84
N LEU A 66 8.31 -16.48 -8.72
CA LEU A 66 8.94 -17.79 -8.64
C LEU A 66 8.16 -18.84 -9.46
N VAL A 67 6.81 -18.83 -9.39
CA VAL A 67 5.97 -19.70 -10.22
C VAL A 67 6.20 -19.43 -11.71
N GLN A 68 6.14 -18.18 -12.13
CA GLN A 68 6.32 -17.82 -13.54
C GLN A 68 7.73 -18.19 -14.03
N LYS A 69 8.75 -17.99 -13.19
CA LYS A 69 10.13 -18.40 -13.51
C LYS A 69 10.27 -19.91 -13.68
N LEU A 70 9.61 -20.69 -12.83
CA LEU A 70 9.70 -22.16 -12.83
C LEU A 70 8.85 -22.82 -13.93
N ASN A 71 7.63 -22.33 -14.16
CA ASN A 71 6.67 -22.96 -15.08
C ASN A 71 6.76 -22.42 -16.51
N GLU A 72 6.98 -21.11 -16.70
CA GLU A 72 6.95 -20.49 -18.03
C GLU A 72 8.35 -20.29 -18.61
N GLY A 73 9.40 -20.60 -17.84
CA GLY A 73 10.79 -20.38 -18.25
C GLY A 73 11.16 -18.90 -18.45
N VAL A 74 10.26 -17.98 -18.09
CA VAL A 74 10.42 -16.53 -18.28
C VAL A 74 11.49 -16.04 -17.32
N LYS A 75 12.58 -15.51 -17.87
CA LYS A 75 13.73 -15.00 -17.11
C LYS A 75 13.96 -13.52 -17.44
N GLY A 76 14.29 -12.73 -16.43
CA GLY A 76 14.74 -11.34 -16.58
C GLY A 76 13.63 -10.28 -16.59
N TRP A 77 13.91 -9.18 -17.30
CA TRP A 77 13.14 -7.93 -17.32
C TRP A 77 11.62 -8.03 -17.61
N PRO A 78 11.14 -8.93 -18.50
CA PRO A 78 9.71 -9.01 -18.84
C PRO A 78 8.80 -9.39 -17.65
N LEU A 79 9.33 -10.22 -16.75
CA LEU A 79 8.63 -10.71 -15.55
C LEU A 79 8.30 -9.55 -14.61
N PHE A 80 9.31 -8.74 -14.30
CA PHE A 80 9.20 -7.55 -13.46
C PHE A 80 8.33 -6.48 -14.11
N ARG A 81 8.46 -6.27 -15.42
CA ARG A 81 7.67 -5.27 -16.16
C ARG A 81 6.17 -5.52 -16.03
N SER A 82 5.72 -6.77 -16.21
CA SER A 82 4.29 -7.11 -16.09
C SER A 82 3.78 -6.88 -14.67
N PHE A 83 4.61 -7.17 -13.66
CA PHE A 83 4.29 -6.99 -12.26
C PHE A 83 4.18 -5.51 -11.86
N TYR A 84 5.20 -4.70 -12.19
CA TYR A 84 5.21 -3.28 -11.90
C TYR A 84 4.13 -2.53 -12.67
N LEU A 85 3.87 -2.86 -13.94
CA LEU A 85 2.79 -2.23 -14.71
C LEU A 85 1.42 -2.41 -14.07
N ARG A 86 1.08 -3.63 -13.61
CA ARG A 86 -0.20 -3.87 -12.92
C ARG A 86 -0.35 -3.07 -11.63
N ARG A 87 0.74 -2.92 -10.87
CA ARG A 87 0.75 -2.14 -9.62
C ARG A 87 0.65 -0.64 -9.90
N MET A 88 1.39 -0.16 -10.89
CA MET A 88 1.37 1.23 -11.33
C MET A 88 0.00 1.65 -11.88
N LEU A 89 -0.60 0.84 -12.76
CA LEU A 89 -1.92 1.09 -13.35
C LEU A 89 -3.05 1.13 -12.31
N ARG A 90 -2.85 0.57 -11.11
CA ARG A 90 -3.85 0.67 -10.02
C ARG A 90 -3.64 1.90 -9.14
N ILE A 91 -2.40 2.35 -8.94
CA ILE A 91 -2.08 3.49 -8.05
C ILE A 91 -2.19 4.83 -8.80
N PHE A 92 -1.74 4.88 -10.05
CA PHE A 92 -1.77 6.10 -10.87
C PHE A 92 -3.17 6.71 -11.03
N PRO A 93 -4.25 5.95 -11.32
CA PRO A 93 -5.57 6.54 -11.49
C PRO A 93 -6.03 7.29 -10.23
N LEU A 94 -5.82 6.70 -9.06
CA LEU A 94 -6.21 7.32 -7.79
C LEU A 94 -5.34 8.54 -7.47
N TYR A 95 -4.04 8.44 -7.75
CA TYR A 95 -3.11 9.56 -7.58
C TYR A 95 -3.49 10.77 -8.43
N PHE A 96 -3.70 10.59 -9.74
CA PHE A 96 -4.10 11.69 -10.63
C PHE A 96 -5.51 12.21 -10.34
N LEU A 97 -6.43 11.35 -9.89
CA LEU A 97 -7.76 11.78 -9.46
C LEU A 97 -7.69 12.67 -8.23
N VAL A 98 -6.95 12.26 -7.19
CA VAL A 98 -6.80 13.06 -5.97
C VAL A 98 -6.05 14.36 -6.25
N LEU A 99 -5.01 14.32 -7.08
CA LEU A 99 -4.31 15.54 -7.52
C LEU A 99 -5.21 16.48 -8.32
N GLY A 100 -5.98 15.94 -9.27
CA GLY A 100 -6.91 16.71 -10.09
C GLY A 100 -8.02 17.32 -9.23
N LEU A 101 -8.59 16.54 -8.31
CA LEU A 101 -9.56 17.03 -7.34
C LEU A 101 -8.94 18.11 -6.44
N GLY A 102 -7.71 17.91 -5.96
CA GLY A 102 -6.98 18.91 -5.20
C GLY A 102 -6.76 20.19 -5.99
N LEU A 103 -6.41 20.11 -7.27
CA LEU A 103 -6.21 21.27 -8.14
C LEU A 103 -7.52 22.01 -8.43
N VAL A 104 -8.61 21.28 -8.66
CA VAL A 104 -9.95 21.83 -8.89
C VAL A 104 -10.53 22.46 -7.62
N LEU A 105 -10.32 21.84 -6.46
CA LEU A 105 -10.76 22.37 -5.16
C LEU A 105 -9.83 23.45 -4.61
N ALA A 106 -8.58 23.54 -5.09
CA ALA A 106 -7.65 24.63 -4.77
C ALA A 106 -7.99 25.97 -5.45
N VAL A 107 -9.20 26.10 -5.99
CA VAL A 107 -9.84 27.38 -6.31
C VAL A 107 -10.00 28.19 -5.02
N PRO A 108 -9.55 29.45 -5.04
CA PRO A 108 -8.46 29.91 -4.20
C PRO A 108 -8.76 29.73 -2.72
N TRP A 109 -7.92 28.94 -2.05
CA TRP A 109 -7.68 29.21 -0.64
C TRP A 109 -7.29 30.69 -0.55
N PRO A 110 -8.01 31.56 0.19
CA PRO A 110 -7.60 32.94 0.32
C PRO A 110 -6.17 32.88 0.85
N ALA A 111 -5.22 33.33 0.02
CA ALA A 111 -3.83 33.39 0.41
C ALA A 111 -3.82 34.17 1.72
N LYS A 112 -3.59 33.47 2.84
CA LYS A 112 -3.39 34.17 4.09
C LYS A 112 -2.20 35.09 3.82
N PRO A 113 -2.35 36.42 3.95
CA PRO A 113 -1.26 37.33 3.66
C PRO A 113 -0.04 36.86 4.45
N ALA A 114 1.09 36.73 3.75
CA ALA A 114 2.36 36.36 4.33
C ALA A 114 2.71 37.37 5.43
N GLY A 115 2.30 37.09 6.68
CA GLY A 115 2.40 38.03 7.79
C GLY A 115 1.43 37.82 8.95
N SER A 116 0.35 37.04 8.81
CA SER A 116 -0.62 36.86 9.91
C SER A 116 -0.32 35.68 10.84
N TRP A 117 0.95 35.41 11.14
CA TRP A 117 1.27 34.57 12.30
C TRP A 117 0.83 35.37 13.53
N PRO A 118 0.08 34.78 14.48
CA PRO A 118 -0.08 35.42 15.77
C PRO A 118 1.30 35.33 16.43
N VAL A 119 2.09 36.40 16.28
CA VAL A 119 3.21 36.66 17.18
C VAL A 119 2.54 36.96 18.51
N LEU A 120 2.30 35.91 19.29
CA LEU A 120 1.81 36.00 20.66
C LEU A 120 2.88 36.73 21.47
N LEU A 121 2.64 38.02 21.70
CA LEU A 121 2.97 38.67 22.97
C LEU A 121 1.97 38.19 24.03
#